data_AF-A0A932SAI2-F1
#
_entry.id   AF-A0A932SAI2-F1
#
_cell.length_a   1.000
_cell.length_b   1.000
_cell.length_c   1.000
_cell.angle_alpha   90.00
_cell.angle_beta   90.00
_cell.angle_gamma   90.00
#
_symmetry.space_group_name_H-M   'P 1'
#
loop_
_entity.id
_entity.type
_entity.pdbx_description
1 polymer ?
#
loop_
_entity_poly.entity_id
_entity_poly.type
_entity_poly.pdbx_seq_one_letter_code
_entity_poly.pdbx_strand_id
1 'polypeptide(L)' 'MKIAKEMIVEDVLTQYPETLDVFVKQGHCFGLLANPVARKSLARLVTIGQACKLHFIDLEKLLKELNEVVEKSDK' A
#
# COMPACT_ATOMS: atom_id res chain seq x y z
N MET A 1 1.94 -3.49 14.81
CA MET A 1 0.83 -2.56 14.43
C MET A 1 0.05 -3.20 13.29
N LYS A 2 -1.25 -2.92 13.13
CA LYS A 2 -2.05 -3.46 12.02
C LYS A 2 -2.39 -2.40 10.97
N ILE A 3 -2.03 -2.65 9.73
CA ILE A 3 -2.43 -1.82 8.58
C ILE A 3 -3.91 -2.04 8.30
N ALA A 4 -4.67 -0.95 8.15
CA ALA A 4 -6.10 -0.95 7.88
C ALA A 4 -6.43 -0.27 6.54
N LYS A 5 -7.57 -0.65 5.94
CA LYS A 5 -8.03 -0.11 4.64
C LYS A 5 -8.26 1.39 4.60
N GLU A 6 -8.50 2.00 5.77
CA GLU A 6 -8.75 3.43 5.94
C GLU A 6 -7.47 4.26 5.96
N MET A 7 -6.31 3.60 6.12
CA MET A 7 -5.03 4.27 6.10
C MET A 7 -4.70 4.79 4.70
N ILE A 8 -4.07 5.96 4.69
CA ILE A 8 -3.54 6.59 3.49
C ILE A 8 -2.30 5.82 3.05
N VAL A 9 -2.20 5.55 1.74
CA VAL A 9 -1.09 4.77 1.18
C VAL A 9 0.25 5.46 1.47
N GLU A 10 0.31 6.79 1.41
CA GLU A 10 1.52 7.55 1.78
C GLU A 10 1.95 7.33 3.22
N ASP A 11 1.01 7.34 4.17
CA ASP A 11 1.32 7.19 5.60
C ASP A 11 1.92 5.81 5.87
N VAL A 12 1.30 4.77 5.30
CA VAL A 12 1.80 3.38 5.38
C VAL A 12 3.17 3.23 4.73
N LEU A 13 3.40 3.83 3.56
CA LEU A 13 4.70 3.81 2.89
C LEU A 13 5.79 4.62 3.63
N THR A 14 5.39 5.61 4.43
CA THR A 14 6.29 6.43 5.24
C THR A 14 6.67 5.70 6.52
N GLN A 15 5.69 5.05 7.18
CA GLN A 15 5.91 4.25 8.38
C GLN A 15 6.61 2.93 8.07
N TYR A 16 6.25 2.28 6.96
CA TYR A 16 6.71 0.94 6.56
C TYR A 16 7.19 0.95 5.11
N PRO A 17 8.41 1.45 4.83
CA PRO A 17 8.94 1.52 3.46
C PRO A 17 9.06 0.16 2.77
N GLU A 18 9.22 -0.91 3.55
CA GLU A 18 9.18 -2.33 3.12
C GLU A 18 7.88 -2.74 2.41
N THR A 19 6.75 -2.12 2.76
CA THR A 19 5.45 -2.43 2.16
C THR A 19 5.36 -2.00 0.71
N LEU A 20 6.27 -1.12 0.26
CA LEU A 20 6.38 -0.68 -1.13
C LEU A 20 6.48 -1.86 -2.09
N ASP A 21 7.24 -2.90 -1.74
CA ASP A 21 7.40 -4.09 -2.59
C ASP A 21 6.06 -4.83 -2.79
N VAL A 22 5.26 -4.95 -1.72
CA VAL A 22 3.92 -5.54 -1.77
C VAL A 22 3.00 -4.72 -2.67
N PHE A 23 3.02 -3.40 -2.53
CA PHE A 23 2.23 -2.51 -3.38
C PHE A 23 2.65 -2.63 -4.85
N VAL A 24 3.94 -2.56 -5.16
CA VAL A 24 4.47 -2.69 -6.52
C VAL A 24 4.15 -4.07 -7.12
N LYS A 25 4.17 -5.14 -6.31
CA LYS A 25 3.75 -6.49 -6.72
C LYS A 25 2.29 -6.58 -7.14
N GLN A 26 1.40 -5.78 -6.56
CA GLN A 26 0.00 -5.69 -7.01
C GLN A 26 -0.14 -4.98 -8.38
N GLY A 27 0.95 -4.44 -8.92
CA GLY A 27 1.03 -4.04 -10.32
C GLY A 27 0.21 -2.79 -10.65
N HIS A 28 -0.74 -2.91 -11.58
CA HIS A 28 -1.40 -1.82 -12.32
C HIS A 28 -1.93 -0.65 -11.48
N CYS A 29 -2.35 -0.89 -10.24
CA CYS A 29 -2.82 0.17 -9.33
C CYS A 29 -1.69 0.98 -8.70
N PHE A 30 -0.58 0.32 -8.40
CA PHE A 30 0.56 0.87 -7.67
C PHE A 30 1.80 1.05 -8.56
N GLY A 31 1.72 0.71 -9.85
CA GLY A 31 2.79 0.94 -10.82
C GLY A 31 3.10 2.44 -10.98
N LEU A 32 2.09 3.30 -10.86
CA LEU A 32 2.27 4.76 -10.78
C LEU A 32 2.98 5.18 -9.48
N LEU A 33 2.86 4.41 -8.40
CA LEU A 33 3.54 4.65 -7.13
C LEU A 33 5.02 4.25 -7.15
N ALA A 34 5.46 3.52 -8.18
CA ALA A 34 6.89 3.33 -8.45
C ALA A 34 7.58 4.66 -8.83
N ASN A 35 6.84 5.62 -9.38
CA ASN A 35 7.37 6.96 -9.63
C ASN A 35 7.24 7.81 -8.35
N PRO A 36 8.35 8.30 -7.76
CA PRO A 36 8.34 9.03 -6.50
C PRO A 36 7.51 10.33 -6.55
N VAL A 37 7.40 10.96 -7.72
CA VAL A 37 6.60 12.18 -7.90
C VAL A 37 5.11 11.86 -7.87
N ALA A 38 4.68 10.85 -8.62
CA ALA A 38 3.29 10.41 -8.63
C ALA A 38 2.89 9.79 -7.28
N ARG A 39 3.82 9.12 -6.59
CA ARG A 39 3.66 8.64 -5.20
C ARG A 39 3.32 9.78 -4.25
N LYS A 40 4.06 10.89 -4.26
CA LYS A 40 3.79 12.02 -3.37
C LYS A 40 2.47 12.74 -3.63
N SER A 41 1.90 12.63 -4.83
CA SER A 41 0.63 13.27 -5.16
C SER A 41 -0.56 12.32 -4.99
N LEU A 42 -0.49 11.12 -5.57
CA LEU A 42 -1.61 10.18 -5.58
C LEU A 42 -1.73 9.39 -4.27
N ALA A 43 -0.61 8.97 -3.67
CA ALA A 43 -0.65 8.16 -2.43
C ALA A 43 -1.23 8.92 -1.23
N ARG A 44 -1.25 10.26 -1.28
CA ARG A 44 -1.82 11.14 -0.26
C ARG A 44 -3.32 11.35 -0.41
N LEU A 45 -3.85 11.11 -1.60
CA LEU A 45 -5.23 11.38 -1.97
C LEU A 45 -6.12 10.14 -1.90
N VAL A 46 -5.52 8.95 -1.80
CA VAL A 46 -6.25 7.67 -1.79
C VAL A 46 -5.89 6.82 -0.58
N THR A 47 -6.90 6.17 -0.02
CA THR A 47 -6.70 5.11 0.98
C THR A 47 -6.46 3.76 0.31
N ILE A 48 -5.90 2.80 1.05
CA ILE A 48 -5.69 1.42 0.55
C ILE A 48 -7.01 0.83 0.04
N GLY A 49 -8.11 1.03 0.76
CA GLY A 49 -9.43 0.55 0.38
C GLY A 49 -9.94 1.17 -0.93
N GLN A 50 -9.71 2.46 -1.13
CA GLN A 50 -10.10 3.15 -2.37
C GLN A 50 -9.27 2.69 -3.56
N ALA A 51 -7.95 2.56 -3.39
CA ALA A 51 -7.06 2.05 -4.41
C ALA A 51 -7.46 0.62 -4.84
N CYS A 52 -7.74 -0.26 -3.88
CA CYS A 52 -8.25 -1.61 -4.17
C CYS A 52 -9.57 -1.60 -4.93
N LYS A 53 -10.51 -0.74 -4.52
CA LYS A 53 -11.84 -0.65 -5.14
C LYS A 53 -11.77 -0.16 -6.59
N LEU A 54 -10.88 0.78 -6.89
CA LEU A 54 -10.70 1.33 -8.24
C LEU A 54 -10.11 0.31 -9.22
N HIS A 55 -9.28 -0.60 -8.73
CA HIS A 55 -8.53 -1.55 -9.55
C HIS A 55 -8.96 -3.01 -9.37
N PHE A 56 -10.09 -3.26 -8.70
CA PHE A 56 -10.60 -4.60 -8.39
C PHE A 56 -9.55 -5.51 -7.73
N ILE A 57 -8.75 -4.94 -6.82
CA ILE A 57 -7.76 -5.69 -6.05
C ILE A 57 -8.42 -6.22 -4.78
N ASP A 58 -8.08 -7.44 -4.44
CA ASP A 58 -8.55 -8.13 -3.26
C ASP A 58 -7.97 -7.49 -1.98
N LEU A 59 -8.77 -6.62 -1.36
CA LEU A 59 -8.36 -5.81 -0.22
C LEU A 59 -7.90 -6.66 0.97
N GLU A 60 -8.60 -7.75 1.25
CA GLU A 60 -8.28 -8.62 2.37
C GLU A 60 -6.92 -9.31 2.17
N LYS A 61 -6.67 -9.79 0.94
CA LYS A 61 -5.38 -10.37 0.57
C LYS A 61 -4.25 -9.34 0.67
N LEU A 62 -4.47 -8.12 0.18
CA LEU A 62 -3.48 -7.04 0.24
C LEU A 62 -3.14 -6.68 1.69
N LEU A 63 -4.16 -6.45 2.53
CA LEU A 63 -3.95 -6.14 3.94
C LEU A 63 -3.20 -7.27 4.65
N LYS A 64 -3.52 -8.54 4.34
CA LYS A 64 -2.81 -9.67 4.91
C LYS A 64 -1.32 -9.65 4.55
N GLU A 65 -0.98 -9.52 3.26
CA GLU A 65 0.42 -9.44 2.82
C GLU A 65 1.16 -8.25 3.42
N LEU A 66 0.52 -7.07 3.49
CA LEU A 66 1.10 -5.88 4.10
C LEU A 66 1.43 -6.11 5.58
N ASN A 67 0.50 -6.67 6.34
CA ASN A 67 0.71 -6.97 7.75
C ASN A 67 1.78 -8.06 7.95
N GLU A 68 1.80 -9.10 7.11
CA GLU A 68 2.83 -10.16 7.17
C GLU A 68 4.24 -9.62 6.91
N VAL A 69 4.41 -8.67 6.00
CA VAL A 69 5.71 -8.05 5.74
C VAL A 69 6.14 -7.20 6.93
N VAL A 70 5.26 -6.35 7.46
CA VAL A 70 5.53 -5.53 8.65
C VAL A 70 5.90 -6.39 9.86
N GLU A 71 5.21 -7.50 10.08
CA GLU A 71 5.55 -8.44 11.16
C GLU A 71 6.89 -9.15 10.95
N LYS A 72 7.35 -9.31 9.70
CA LYS A 72 8.65 -9.91 9.38
C LYS A 72 9.81 -8.95 9.55
N SER A 73 9.64 -7.65 9.30
CA SER A 73 10.73 -6.68 9.46
C SER A 73 10.88 -6.15 10.88
N ASP A 74 9.85 -6.27 11.73
CA ASP A 74 9.92 -5.98 13.17
C ASP A 74 10.66 -7.07 13.97
N LYS A 75 11.04 -8.18 13.33
CA LYS A 75 11.59 -9.39 13.97
C LYS A 75 13.05 -9.62 13.62
#